data_AF-A0A397FTU1-F1
#
_entry.id   AF-A0A397FTU1-F1
#
_cell.length_a   1.000
_cell.length_b   1.000
_cell.length_c   1.000
_cell.angle_alpha   90.00
_cell.angle_beta   90.00
_cell.angle_gamma   90.00
#
_symmetry.space_group_name_H-M   'P 1'
#
loop_
_entity.id
_entity.type
_entity.pdbx_description
1 polymer ?
#
loop_
_entity_poly.entity_id
_entity_poly.type
_entity_poly.pdbx_seq_one_letter_code
_entity_poly.pdbx_strand_id
1 'polypeptide(L)'
;MVAAAKRVTWSTTTVHEFHLGHNACSVPSTGGPSVGLVGAAVTSRTAPVDDRLTAIPRSHRDQLLPPMRRIELLRDAGYAVDEIAVFCMATNQCRTERHETEQEYVALIRQRQYETYLVKQQIIAMEMERQRQLYLHRHYQMNMLPPHKVLRSRAASSDYVRQSSFPSYAAPPTGVVDVQVLDNKRRRLSVDALLN
;
A
#
# COMPACT_ATOMS: atom_id res chain seq x y z
N MET A 1 -19.94 -38.94 5.38
CA MET A 1 -19.97 -38.35 4.02
C MET A 1 -19.24 -37.03 4.07
N VAL A 2 -18.04 -36.94 3.48
CA VAL A 2 -17.26 -35.69 3.45
C VAL A 2 -17.94 -34.74 2.46
N ALA A 3 -18.33 -33.56 2.92
CA ALA A 3 -18.93 -32.55 2.06
C ALA A 3 -17.94 -32.16 0.95
N ALA A 4 -18.38 -32.22 -0.30
CA ALA A 4 -17.56 -31.80 -1.43
C ALA A 4 -17.15 -30.33 -1.25
N ALA A 5 -15.85 -30.06 -1.27
CA ALA A 5 -15.34 -28.70 -1.16
C ALA A 5 -15.88 -27.86 -2.32
N LYS A 6 -16.54 -26.73 -2.02
CA LYS A 6 -16.97 -25.76 -3.03
C LYS A 6 -15.72 -25.23 -3.74
N ARG A 7 -15.71 -25.30 -5.08
CA ARG A 7 -14.61 -24.80 -5.92
C ARG A 7 -15.16 -23.88 -6.99
N VAL A 8 -14.37 -22.87 -7.34
CA VAL A 8 -14.64 -21.96 -8.47
C VAL A 8 -13.81 -22.44 -9.65
N THR A 9 -14.45 -22.55 -10.82
CA THR A 9 -13.79 -22.93 -12.07
C THR A 9 -14.22 -21.97 -13.18
N TRP A 10 -13.28 -21.50 -13.99
CA TRP A 10 -13.59 -20.76 -15.20
C TRP A 10 -13.86 -21.73 -16.34
N SER A 11 -15.05 -21.70 -16.93
CA SER A 11 -15.48 -22.63 -17.97
C SER A 11 -15.47 -22.01 -19.37
N THR A 12 -15.76 -20.72 -19.49
CA THR A 12 -15.86 -20.02 -20.78
C THR A 12 -15.13 -18.68 -20.78
N THR A 13 -14.68 -18.27 -21.96
CA THR A 13 -14.13 -16.95 -22.26
C THR A 13 -14.99 -16.28 -23.33
N THR A 14 -15.38 -15.04 -23.08
CA THR A 14 -16.02 -14.17 -24.09
C THR A 14 -14.97 -13.19 -24.62
N VAL A 15 -14.79 -13.17 -25.94
CA VAL A 15 -13.89 -12.26 -26.64
C VAL A 15 -14.73 -11.22 -27.36
N HIS A 16 -14.48 -9.95 -27.06
CA HIS A 16 -15.09 -8.81 -27.72
C HIS A 16 -14.03 -8.13 -28.60
N GLU A 17 -14.34 -7.94 -29.87
CA GLU A 17 -13.49 -7.25 -30.84
C GLU A 17 -14.05 -5.84 -31.07
N PHE A 18 -13.18 -4.83 -31.02
CA PHE A 18 -13.56 -3.42 -31.14
C PHE A 18 -12.70 -2.73 -32.20
N HIS A 19 -13.21 -1.62 -32.73
CA HIS A 19 -12.39 -0.70 -33.49
C HIS A 19 -11.39 0.03 -32.57
N LEU A 20 -10.27 0.41 -33.16
CA LEU A 20 -9.26 1.26 -32.52
C LEU A 20 -9.36 2.67 -33.07
N GLY A 21 -9.19 3.65 -32.20
CA GLY A 21 -9.17 5.06 -32.56
C GLY A 21 -8.76 5.94 -31.39
N HIS A 22 -8.98 7.24 -31.51
CA HIS A 22 -8.66 8.17 -30.43
C HIS A 22 -9.57 7.91 -29.22
N ASN A 23 -8.96 7.79 -28.04
CA ASN A 23 -9.70 7.60 -26.78
C ASN A 23 -8.96 8.31 -25.64
N ALA A 24 -9.52 9.43 -25.18
CA ALA A 24 -8.94 10.27 -24.14
C ALA A 24 -8.77 9.57 -22.77
N CYS A 25 -9.48 8.48 -22.51
CA CYS A 25 -9.31 7.70 -21.28
C CYS A 25 -8.01 6.89 -21.25
N SER A 26 -7.41 6.64 -22.42
CA SER A 26 -6.13 5.96 -22.55
C SER A 26 -5.00 6.97 -22.40
N VAL A 27 -4.17 6.87 -21.36
CA VAL A 27 -3.06 7.82 -21.15
C VAL A 27 -1.74 7.05 -21.20
N PRO A 28 -1.09 6.95 -22.39
CA PRO A 28 0.14 6.18 -22.54
C PRO A 28 1.30 6.75 -21.73
N SER A 29 2.11 5.86 -21.16
CA SER A 29 3.34 6.19 -20.41
C SER A 29 4.50 6.68 -21.30
N THR A 30 4.40 6.52 -22.63
CA THR A 30 5.44 6.83 -23.61
C THR A 30 5.22 8.13 -24.40
N GLY A 31 4.23 8.96 -24.02
CA GLY A 31 3.87 10.19 -24.75
C GLY A 31 3.00 9.90 -25.99
N GLY A 32 2.98 10.81 -26.97
CA GLY A 32 2.19 10.66 -28.20
C GLY A 32 0.67 10.69 -27.98
N PRO A 33 -0.13 10.41 -29.02
CA PRO A 33 -1.57 10.51 -28.91
C PRO A 33 -2.14 9.31 -28.16
N SER A 34 -3.27 9.51 -27.51
CA SER A 34 -4.05 8.45 -26.88
C SER A 34 -4.84 7.64 -27.91
N VAL A 35 -4.70 6.32 -27.82
CA VAL A 35 -5.42 5.35 -28.65
C VAL A 35 -6.04 4.30 -27.74
N GLY A 36 -7.27 3.90 -28.04
CA GLY A 36 -8.00 2.88 -27.30
C GLY A 36 -9.14 2.30 -28.11
N LEU A 37 -10.00 1.55 -27.41
CA LEU A 37 -11.20 0.96 -27.99
C LEU A 37 -12.22 2.07 -28.25
N VAL A 38 -12.92 1.99 -29.39
CA VAL A 38 -13.94 2.99 -29.79
C VAL A 38 -15.24 2.29 -30.15
N GLY A 39 -16.35 2.87 -29.68
CA GLY A 39 -17.69 2.41 -29.99
C GLY A 39 -18.08 1.09 -29.31
N ALA A 40 -19.11 0.45 -29.87
CA ALA A 40 -19.57 -0.86 -29.42
C ALA A 40 -18.68 -1.98 -29.97
N ALA A 41 -18.76 -3.16 -29.35
CA ALA A 41 -18.08 -4.35 -29.86
C ALA A 41 -18.61 -4.70 -31.26
N VAL A 42 -17.69 -4.86 -32.21
CA VAL A 42 -17.96 -5.26 -33.59
C VAL A 42 -18.34 -6.73 -33.66
N THR A 43 -17.68 -7.56 -32.85
CA THR A 43 -17.92 -8.99 -32.79
C THR A 43 -17.74 -9.48 -31.36
N SER A 44 -18.58 -10.42 -30.96
CA SER A 44 -18.50 -11.08 -29.65
C SER A 44 -18.59 -12.57 -29.85
N ARG A 45 -17.59 -13.32 -29.37
CA ARG A 45 -17.59 -14.78 -29.42
C ARG A 45 -17.33 -15.37 -28.04
N THR A 46 -18.06 -16.43 -27.72
CA THR A 46 -17.87 -17.17 -26.47
C THR A 46 -17.37 -18.57 -26.78
N ALA A 47 -16.31 -18.99 -26.12
CA ALA A 47 -15.71 -20.32 -26.29
C ALA A 47 -15.33 -20.90 -24.92
N PRO A 48 -15.14 -22.22 -24.80
CA PRO A 48 -14.53 -22.81 -23.60
C PRO A 48 -13.17 -22.17 -23.28
N VAL A 49 -12.81 -22.09 -22.00
CA VAL A 49 -11.48 -21.62 -21.59
C VAL A 49 -10.43 -22.62 -22.07
N ASP A 50 -9.55 -22.19 -22.97
CA ASP A 50 -8.35 -22.95 -23.31
C ASP A 50 -7.38 -22.96 -22.13
N ASP A 51 -6.74 -24.11 -21.89
CA ASP A 51 -5.73 -24.26 -20.85
C ASP A 51 -4.44 -23.51 -21.26
N ARG A 52 -4.36 -22.24 -20.85
CA ARG A 52 -3.29 -21.30 -21.21
C ARG A 52 -1.95 -21.58 -20.56
N LEU A 53 -1.82 -22.66 -19.79
CA LEU A 53 -0.55 -23.05 -19.14
C LEU A 53 0.58 -23.33 -20.16
N THR A 54 0.25 -23.51 -21.44
CA THR A 54 1.21 -23.78 -22.52
C THR A 54 1.66 -22.53 -23.29
N ALA A 55 1.07 -21.35 -23.02
CA ALA A 55 1.37 -20.14 -23.78
C ALA A 55 2.68 -19.48 -23.30
N ILE A 56 3.58 -19.16 -24.23
CA ILE A 56 4.78 -18.36 -23.94
C ILE A 56 4.34 -16.93 -23.60
N PRO A 57 4.69 -16.39 -22.41
CA PRO A 57 4.36 -15.02 -22.05
C PRO A 57 4.99 -14.02 -23.04
N ARG A 58 4.17 -13.11 -23.57
CA ARG A 58 4.66 -12.01 -24.41
C ARG A 58 5.53 -11.06 -23.60
N SER A 59 6.59 -10.51 -24.20
CA SER A 59 7.41 -9.51 -23.52
C SER A 59 6.59 -8.24 -23.26
N HIS A 60 7.01 -7.43 -22.27
CA HIS A 60 6.35 -6.16 -21.98
C HIS A 60 6.31 -5.22 -23.20
N ARG A 61 7.36 -5.26 -24.05
CA ARG A 61 7.42 -4.45 -25.27
C ARG A 61 6.35 -4.88 -26.29
N ASP A 62 6.08 -6.18 -26.41
CA ASP A 62 5.11 -6.72 -27.36
C ASP A 62 3.65 -6.51 -26.90
N GLN A 63 3.47 -6.14 -25.64
CA GLN A 63 2.17 -5.81 -25.07
C GLN A 63 1.81 -4.33 -25.27
N LEU A 64 2.79 -3.48 -25.60
CA LEU A 64 2.61 -2.04 -25.71
C LEU A 64 2.69 -1.58 -27.16
N LEU A 65 1.77 -0.68 -27.51
CA LEU A 65 1.81 0.00 -28.79
C LEU A 65 2.84 1.13 -28.74
N PRO A 66 3.80 1.24 -29.67
CA PRO A 66 4.74 2.36 -29.72
C PRO A 66 4.06 3.70 -30.10
N PRO A 67 4.63 4.87 -29.70
CA PRO A 67 4.06 6.17 -30.04
C PRO A 67 3.85 6.41 -31.53
N MET A 68 4.83 6.08 -32.37
CA MET A 68 4.71 6.23 -33.82
C MET A 68 3.60 5.37 -34.41
N ARG A 69 3.45 4.14 -33.90
CA ARG A 69 2.39 3.24 -34.35
C ARG A 69 0.99 3.78 -34.00
N ARG A 70 0.85 4.50 -32.87
CA ARG A 70 -0.39 5.19 -32.54
C ARG A 70 -0.71 6.33 -33.50
N ILE A 71 0.30 7.11 -33.90
CA ILE A 71 0.14 8.19 -34.88
C ILE A 71 -0.31 7.61 -36.23
N GLU A 72 0.36 6.55 -36.69
CA GLU A 72 -0.01 5.84 -37.93
C GLU A 72 -1.47 5.34 -37.88
N LEU A 73 -1.89 4.67 -36.81
CA LEU A 73 -3.27 4.20 -36.67
C LEU A 73 -4.30 5.34 -36.76
N LEU A 74 -4.00 6.50 -36.19
CA LEU A 74 -4.91 7.66 -36.25
C LEU A 74 -4.93 8.29 -37.64
N ARG A 75 -3.78 8.36 -38.33
CA ARG A 75 -3.74 8.79 -39.73
C ARG A 75 -4.52 7.86 -40.63
N ASP A 76 -4.35 6.55 -40.45
CA ASP A 76 -5.08 5.51 -41.18
C ASP A 76 -6.60 5.57 -40.90
N ALA A 77 -6.99 6.02 -39.71
CA ALA A 77 -8.38 6.28 -39.34
C ALA A 77 -8.94 7.61 -39.88
N GLY A 78 -8.14 8.40 -40.60
CA GLY A 78 -8.57 9.65 -41.24
C GLY A 78 -8.42 10.91 -40.41
N TYR A 79 -7.76 10.86 -39.25
CA TYR A 79 -7.47 12.06 -38.47
C TYR A 79 -6.39 12.91 -39.14
N ALA A 80 -6.59 14.22 -39.12
CA ALA A 80 -5.62 15.18 -39.63
C ALA A 80 -4.44 15.34 -38.66
N VAL A 81 -3.29 15.79 -39.18
CA VAL A 81 -2.04 15.85 -38.40
C VAL A 81 -2.13 16.87 -37.26
N ASP A 82 -2.82 17.98 -37.49
CA ASP A 82 -3.16 19.00 -36.50
C ASP A 82 -4.06 18.45 -35.38
N GLU A 83 -5.07 17.65 -35.72
CA GLU A 83 -5.91 16.98 -34.70
C GLU A 83 -5.07 16.01 -33.84
N ILE A 84 -4.21 15.23 -34.47
CA ILE A 84 -3.32 14.30 -33.76
C ILE A 84 -2.37 15.06 -32.82
N ALA A 85 -1.87 16.23 -33.24
CA ALA A 85 -1.06 17.09 -32.38
C ALA A 85 -1.84 17.54 -31.13
N VAL A 86 -3.11 17.92 -31.28
CA VAL A 86 -3.99 18.24 -30.15
C VAL A 86 -4.15 17.04 -29.21
N PHE A 87 -4.35 15.82 -29.74
CA PHE A 87 -4.42 14.61 -28.92
C PHE A 87 -3.12 14.34 -28.14
N CYS A 88 -1.97 14.62 -28.74
CA CYS A 88 -0.67 14.50 -28.06
C CYS A 88 -0.55 15.50 -26.90
N MET A 89 -0.95 16.76 -27.14
CA MET A 89 -0.93 17.80 -26.11
C MET A 89 -1.83 17.44 -24.92
N ALA A 90 -3.08 17.02 -25.19
CA ALA A 90 -4.00 16.60 -24.14
C ALA A 90 -3.48 15.38 -23.34
N THR A 91 -2.87 14.42 -24.03
CA THR A 91 -2.25 13.25 -23.38
C THR A 91 -1.09 13.67 -22.46
N ASN A 92 -0.23 14.57 -22.92
CA ASN A 92 0.88 15.08 -22.13
C ASN A 92 0.41 15.89 -20.93
N GLN A 93 -0.62 16.72 -21.10
CA GLN A 93 -1.23 17.47 -20.01
C GLN A 93 -1.71 16.54 -18.90
N CYS A 94 -2.48 15.50 -19.23
CA CYS A 94 -2.96 14.54 -18.24
C CYS A 94 -1.81 13.81 -17.51
N ARG A 95 -0.69 13.55 -18.20
CA ARG A 95 0.50 12.96 -17.56
C ARG A 95 1.14 13.90 -16.56
N THR A 96 1.28 15.18 -16.92
CA THR A 96 1.84 16.21 -16.04
C THR A 96 0.98 16.35 -14.79
N GLU A 97 -0.33 16.50 -14.95
CA GLU A 97 -1.28 16.63 -13.82
C GLU A 97 -1.25 15.41 -12.88
N ARG A 98 -1.18 14.19 -13.44
CA ARG A 98 -1.03 12.96 -12.64
C ARG A 98 0.28 12.94 -11.87
N HIS A 99 1.37 13.40 -12.49
CA HIS A 99 2.67 13.45 -11.86
C HIS A 99 2.70 14.49 -10.73
N GLU A 100 2.12 15.66 -10.95
CA GLU A 100 1.98 16.72 -9.93
C GLU A 100 1.16 16.20 -8.74
N THR A 101 0.01 15.58 -8.99
CA THR A 101 -0.83 14.97 -7.94
C THR A 101 -0.07 13.91 -7.13
N GLU A 102 0.72 13.08 -7.80
CA GLU A 102 1.57 12.08 -7.13
C GLU A 102 2.63 12.74 -6.25
N GLN A 103 3.30 13.78 -6.74
CA GLN A 103 4.30 14.53 -5.97
C GLN A 103 3.70 15.19 -4.73
N GLU A 104 2.55 15.84 -4.87
CA GLU A 104 1.80 16.45 -3.76
C GLU A 104 1.45 15.41 -2.69
N TYR A 105 0.92 14.25 -3.12
CA TYR A 105 0.58 13.17 -2.22
C TYR A 105 1.80 12.63 -1.45
N VAL A 106 2.93 12.43 -2.14
CA VAL A 106 4.17 11.99 -1.50
C VAL A 106 4.69 13.03 -0.50
N ALA A 107 4.61 14.33 -0.84
CA ALA A 107 5.01 15.41 0.04
C ALA A 107 4.15 15.44 1.32
N LEU A 108 2.82 15.30 1.18
CA LEU A 108 1.89 15.21 2.32
C LEU A 108 2.19 14.03 3.23
N ILE A 109 2.49 12.85 2.68
CA ILE A 109 2.88 11.69 3.48
C ILE A 109 4.16 11.98 4.27
N ARG A 110 5.18 12.54 3.61
CA ARG A 110 6.47 12.87 4.25
C ARG A 110 6.27 13.87 5.38
N GLN A 111 5.46 14.91 5.16
CA GLN A 111 5.13 15.89 6.18
C GLN A 111 4.47 15.24 7.40
N ARG A 112 3.43 14.43 7.18
CA ARG A 112 2.73 13.74 8.28
C ARG A 112 3.67 12.81 9.06
N GLN A 113 4.57 12.11 8.37
CA GLN A 113 5.58 11.25 9.01
C GLN A 113 6.54 12.08 9.88
N TYR A 114 6.99 13.22 9.38
CA TYR A 114 7.86 14.14 10.11
C TYR A 114 7.17 14.72 11.35
N GLU A 115 5.92 15.18 11.23
CA GLU A 115 5.13 15.67 12.36
C GLU A 115 4.92 14.60 13.43
N THR A 116 4.60 13.37 13.00
CA THR A 116 4.44 12.22 13.90
C THR A 116 5.75 11.89 14.62
N TYR A 117 6.88 11.99 13.91
CA TYR A 117 8.20 11.78 14.49
C TYR A 117 8.53 12.84 15.55
N LEU A 118 8.27 14.12 15.28
CA LEU A 118 8.51 15.21 16.22
C LEU A 118 7.66 15.05 17.49
N VAL A 119 6.38 14.71 17.36
CA VAL A 119 5.49 14.47 18.52
C VAL A 119 6.02 13.32 19.38
N LYS A 120 6.47 12.22 18.76
CA LYS A 120 7.09 11.11 19.49
C LYS A 120 8.35 11.54 20.24
N GLN A 121 9.22 12.34 19.61
CA GLN A 121 10.43 12.87 20.26
C GLN A 121 10.09 13.73 21.47
N GLN A 122 9.08 14.61 21.36
CA GLN A 122 8.61 15.44 22.47
C GLN A 122 8.07 14.59 23.63
N ILE A 123 7.27 13.56 23.34
CA ILE A 123 6.74 12.64 24.37
C ILE A 123 7.87 11.92 25.10
N ILE A 124 8.86 11.41 24.36
CA ILE A 124 10.03 10.74 24.95
C ILE A 124 10.78 11.69 25.86
N ALA A 125 11.04 12.93 25.42
CA ALA A 125 11.72 13.93 26.23
C ALA A 125 10.97 14.24 27.54
N MET A 126 9.65 14.45 27.46
CA MET A 126 8.81 14.70 28.65
C MET A 126 8.83 13.51 29.63
N GLU A 127 8.76 12.28 29.13
CA GLU A 127 8.78 11.08 29.98
C GLU A 127 10.14 10.91 30.66
N MET A 128 11.24 11.18 29.96
CA MET A 128 12.60 11.14 30.52
C MET A 128 12.77 12.16 31.67
N GLU A 129 12.27 13.39 31.49
CA GLU A 129 12.29 14.41 32.53
C GLU A 129 11.47 14.00 33.76
N ARG A 130 10.25 13.48 33.54
CA ARG A 130 9.39 12.95 34.61
C ARG A 130 10.09 11.83 35.39
N GLN A 131 10.71 10.88 34.71
CA GLN A 131 11.44 9.78 35.36
C GLN A 131 12.62 10.29 36.18
N ARG A 132 13.37 11.27 35.66
CA ARG A 132 14.46 11.93 36.40
C ARG A 132 13.96 12.60 37.68
N GLN A 133 12.84 13.31 37.63
CA GLN A 133 12.24 13.94 38.82
C GLN A 133 11.82 12.90 39.86
N LEU A 134 11.17 11.82 39.43
CA LEU A 134 10.78 10.72 40.31
C LEU A 134 11.98 10.05 40.97
N TYR A 135 13.06 9.83 40.22
CA TYR A 135 14.31 9.31 40.74
C TYR A 135 14.91 10.21 41.82
N LEU A 136 15.03 11.51 41.54
CA LEU A 136 15.54 12.49 42.51
C LEU A 136 14.67 12.56 43.76
N HIS A 137 13.35 12.58 43.61
CA HIS A 137 12.41 12.60 44.73
C HIS A 137 12.54 11.36 45.63
N ARG A 138 12.59 10.16 45.03
CA ARG A 138 12.82 8.91 45.77
C ARG A 138 14.16 8.94 46.50
N HIS A 139 15.22 9.40 45.83
CA HIS A 139 16.56 9.42 46.43
C HIS A 139 16.64 10.39 47.60
N TYR A 140 15.98 11.55 47.48
CA TYR A 140 15.86 12.51 48.58
C TYR A 140 15.10 11.91 49.78
N GLN A 141 13.98 11.21 49.54
CA GLN A 141 13.24 10.52 50.61
C GLN A 141 14.07 9.46 51.34
N MET A 142 14.84 8.65 50.60
CA MET A 142 15.70 7.63 51.19
C MET A 142 16.83 8.23 52.06
N ASN A 143 17.34 9.40 51.70
CA ASN A 143 18.45 10.04 52.41
C ASN A 143 17.99 10.95 53.57
N MET A 144 16.72 11.40 53.59
CA MET A 144 16.17 12.28 54.62
C MET A 144 15.40 11.53 55.73
N LEU A 145 15.24 10.21 55.63
CA LEU A 145 14.74 9.40 56.73
C LEU A 145 15.85 9.26 57.79
N PRO A 146 15.62 9.64 59.05
CA PRO A 146 16.57 9.33 60.12
C PRO A 146 16.70 7.80 60.22
N PRO A 147 17.79 7.25 60.77
CA PRO A 147 17.87 5.82 61.07
C PRO A 147 16.77 5.49 62.07
N HIS A 148 15.61 5.08 61.58
CA HIS A 148 14.53 4.59 62.41
C HIS A 148 15.06 3.32 63.06
N LYS A 149 15.18 3.37 64.40
CA LYS A 149 15.46 2.23 65.25
C LYS A 149 14.59 1.06 64.79
N VAL A 150 15.23 -0.04 64.43
CA VAL A 150 14.59 -1.31 64.10
C VAL A 150 13.84 -1.80 65.33
N LEU A 151 12.58 -1.38 65.49
CA LEU A 151 11.65 -2.06 66.37
C LEU A 151 11.19 -3.31 65.62
N ARG A 152 11.84 -4.44 65.94
CA ARG A 152 11.32 -5.78 65.66
C ARG A 152 9.95 -5.89 66.33
N SER A 153 8.87 -5.66 65.59
CA SER A 153 7.55 -6.12 66.01
C SER A 153 7.45 -7.61 65.68
N ARG A 154 7.12 -8.40 66.70
CA ARG A 154 6.85 -9.83 66.58
C ARG A 154 5.68 -10.06 65.62
N ALA A 155 5.83 -11.11 64.83
CA ALA A 155 4.83 -11.64 63.93
C ALA A 155 3.45 -11.76 64.61
N ALA A 156 2.44 -11.20 63.95
CA ALA A 156 1.06 -11.66 64.05
C ALA A 156 0.63 -12.06 62.64
N SER A 157 0.50 -13.38 62.47
CA SER A 157 -0.06 -14.04 61.30
C SER A 157 -1.45 -13.50 60.99
N SER A 158 -1.65 -12.98 59.78
CA SER A 158 -2.99 -12.82 59.21
C SER A 158 -2.87 -12.97 57.70
N ASP A 159 -3.17 -14.18 57.25
CA ASP A 159 -3.35 -14.54 55.85
C ASP A 159 -4.59 -13.81 55.31
N TYR A 160 -4.37 -12.72 54.60
CA TYR A 160 -5.30 -12.27 53.57
C TYR A 160 -4.55 -12.17 52.25
N VAL A 161 -4.66 -13.25 51.49
CA VAL A 161 -4.34 -13.34 50.07
C VAL A 161 -5.14 -12.26 49.33
N ARG A 162 -4.51 -11.12 49.06
CA ARG A 162 -5.04 -10.16 48.08
C ARG A 162 -4.43 -10.51 46.73
N GLN A 163 -5.15 -11.34 45.99
CA GLN A 163 -4.89 -11.64 44.58
C GLN A 163 -4.70 -10.32 43.81
N SER A 164 -3.48 -10.08 43.34
CA SER A 164 -3.22 -9.06 42.33
C SER A 164 -3.71 -9.61 40.99
N SER A 165 -4.95 -9.29 40.65
CA SER A 165 -5.50 -9.50 39.31
C SER A 165 -4.88 -8.49 38.34
N PHE A 166 -3.67 -8.79 37.87
CA PHE A 166 -3.23 -8.28 36.57
C PHE A 166 -3.93 -9.14 35.50
N PRO A 167 -4.71 -8.56 34.58
CA PRO A 167 -5.09 -9.28 33.37
C PRO A 167 -3.81 -9.53 32.57
N SER A 168 -3.29 -10.74 32.67
CA SER A 168 -2.36 -11.29 31.70
C SER A 168 -3.08 -11.28 30.36
N TYR A 169 -2.74 -10.35 29.47
CA TYR A 169 -3.13 -10.45 28.06
C TYR A 169 -2.55 -11.74 27.52
N ALA A 170 -3.42 -12.75 27.38
CA ALA A 170 -3.12 -13.96 26.65
C ALA A 170 -2.69 -13.56 25.24
N ALA A 171 -1.52 -14.02 24.83
CA ALA A 171 -1.07 -13.93 23.45
C ALA A 171 -2.14 -14.58 22.55
N PRO A 172 -2.54 -13.94 21.43
CA PRO A 172 -3.49 -14.55 20.52
C PRO A 172 -2.89 -15.81 19.91
N PRO A 173 -3.70 -16.86 19.65
CA PRO A 173 -3.22 -18.06 18.98
C PRO A 173 -2.69 -17.70 17.60
N THR A 174 -1.45 -18.10 17.33
CA THR A 174 -0.79 -18.06 16.02
C THR A 174 -1.46 -19.05 15.08
N GLY A 175 -2.66 -18.70 14.60
CA GLY A 175 -3.31 -19.30 13.45
C GLY A 175 -3.06 -18.38 12.25
N VAL A 176 -1.96 -18.61 11.55
CA VAL A 176 -1.69 -17.96 10.26
C VAL A 176 -2.75 -18.47 9.29
N VAL A 177 -3.82 -17.71 9.09
CA VAL A 177 -4.58 -17.79 7.84
C VAL A 177 -3.73 -17.05 6.83
N ASP A 178 -3.05 -17.82 5.98
CA ASP A 178 -2.27 -17.32 4.85
C ASP A 178 -3.25 -16.70 3.83
N VAL A 179 -3.71 -15.48 4.11
CA VAL A 179 -4.38 -14.65 3.10
C VAL A 179 -3.28 -14.06 2.25
N GLN A 180 -2.89 -14.80 1.21
CA GLN A 180 -2.04 -14.29 0.16
C GLN A 180 -2.80 -13.20 -0.61
N VAL A 181 -2.68 -11.96 -0.14
CA VAL A 181 -2.94 -10.80 -0.99
C VAL A 181 -1.76 -10.71 -1.95
N LEU A 182 -1.92 -11.27 -3.13
CA LEU A 182 -1.07 -11.05 -4.29
C LEU A 182 -1.22 -9.59 -4.74
N ASP A 183 -0.57 -8.66 -4.04
CA ASP A 183 -0.31 -7.33 -4.56
C ASP A 183 1.00 -7.38 -5.38
N ASN A 184 0.84 -7.88 -6.60
CA ASN A 184 1.86 -7.78 -7.64
C ASN A 184 2.05 -6.29 -7.98
N LYS A 185 3.20 -5.72 -7.53
CA LYS A 185 3.87 -4.46 -7.98
C LYS A 185 4.03 -3.32 -6.97
N ARG A 186 4.17 -3.59 -5.67
CA ARG A 186 4.89 -2.64 -4.78
C ARG A 186 6.27 -3.18 -4.46
N ARG A 187 7.29 -2.72 -5.20
CA ARG A 187 8.67 -2.74 -4.69
C ARG A 187 8.64 -2.01 -3.35
N ARG A 188 8.65 -2.76 -2.25
CA ARG A 188 9.01 -2.22 -0.95
C ARG A 188 10.45 -1.76 -1.09
N LEU A 189 10.65 -0.46 -1.28
CA LEU A 189 11.91 0.13 -0.83
C LEU A 189 11.92 -0.10 0.67
N SER A 190 12.77 -1.03 1.12
CA SER A 190 13.09 -1.15 2.54
C SER A 190 13.59 0.20 3.01
N VAL A 191 13.21 0.60 4.22
CA VAL A 191 13.62 1.86 4.84
C VAL A 191 15.16 2.00 4.86
N ASP A 192 15.88 0.88 4.84
CA ASP A 192 17.34 0.81 4.76
C ASP A 192 17.95 1.26 3.43
N ALA A 193 17.15 1.39 2.35
CA ALA A 193 17.64 1.85 1.04
C ALA A 193 17.58 3.38 0.85
N LEU A 194 17.07 4.13 1.83
CA LEU A 194 16.94 5.59 1.79
C LEU A 194 17.97 6.32 2.67
N LEU A 195 18.92 5.60 3.27
CA LEU A 195 19.91 6.15 4.22
C LEU A 195 21.38 5.89 3.82
N ASN A 196 21.66 5.55 2.56
CA ASN A 196 23.02 5.59 2.01
C ASN A 196 23.07 6.44 0.75
#